data_AF-A0A0S3UGN2-F1
#
_entry.id   AF-A0A0S3UGN2-F1
#
_cell.length_a   1.000
_cell.length_b   1.000
_cell.length_c   1.000
_cell.angle_alpha   90.00
_cell.angle_beta   90.00
_cell.angle_gamma   90.00
#
_symmetry.space_group_name_H-M   'P 1'
#
loop_
_entity.id
_entity.type
_entity.pdbx_description
1 polymer ?
#
loop_
_entity_poly.entity_id
_entity_poly.type
_entity_poly.pdbx_seq_one_letter_code
_entity_poly.pdbx_strand_id
1 'polypeptide(L)'
;MEGRKKGKLYRYSVCSRKPAWLLDLQWQVVCRYGEDEVEDTPGFWQELERYINFCIYEWHKNTDIKRSIRSTIGTRIMEDEGITVLDVLRNRRPVLTYKII
;
A
#
# COMPACT_ATOMS: atom_id res chain seq x y z
N MET A 1 -24.54 -13.55 -11.99
CA MET A 1 -23.82 -12.55 -11.17
C MET A 1 -22.60 -13.27 -10.64
N GLU A 2 -21.45 -13.09 -11.29
CA GLU A 2 -20.16 -13.60 -10.81
C GLU A 2 -19.99 -13.07 -9.37
N GLY A 3 -19.85 -13.95 -8.39
CA GLY A 3 -19.61 -13.54 -7.00
C GLY A 3 -18.32 -12.73 -6.96
N ARG A 4 -18.38 -11.48 -6.47
CA ARG A 4 -17.19 -10.65 -6.32
C ARG A 4 -16.22 -11.36 -5.38
N LYS A 5 -14.97 -11.54 -5.82
CA LYS A 5 -13.93 -12.19 -5.03
C LYS A 5 -13.69 -11.37 -3.76
N LYS A 6 -13.89 -11.99 -2.59
CA LYS A 6 -13.59 -11.44 -1.27
C LYS A 6 -12.39 -12.15 -0.69
N GLY A 7 -11.61 -11.45 0.11
CA GLY A 7 -10.46 -12.03 0.78
C GLY A 7 -9.83 -11.05 1.76
N LYS A 8 -8.74 -11.47 2.38
CA LYS A 8 -8.00 -10.61 3.30
C LYS A 8 -6.96 -9.80 2.54
N LEU A 9 -6.78 -8.53 2.95
CA LEU A 9 -5.71 -7.70 2.41
C LEU A 9 -4.36 -8.19 2.95
N TYR A 10 -3.64 -8.92 2.11
CA TYR A 10 -2.29 -9.38 2.39
C TYR A 10 -1.26 -8.34 1.97
N ARG A 11 -0.12 -8.31 2.68
CA ARG A 11 1.00 -7.42 2.39
C ARG A 11 2.31 -8.20 2.32
N TYR A 12 3.13 -7.90 1.32
CA TYR A 12 4.47 -8.45 1.15
C TYR A 12 5.48 -7.31 0.98
N SER A 13 6.65 -7.40 1.61
CA SER A 13 7.70 -6.39 1.47
C SER A 13 9.01 -7.05 1.12
N VAL A 14 9.64 -6.57 0.04
CA VAL A 14 10.95 -7.04 -0.45
C VAL A 14 12.12 -6.46 0.34
N CYS A 15 11.87 -5.45 1.19
CA CYS A 15 12.93 -4.82 1.98
C CYS A 15 13.20 -5.62 3.26
N SER A 16 14.43 -6.15 3.38
CA SER A 16 14.93 -6.78 4.60
C SER A 16 15.02 -5.77 5.76
N ARG A 17 15.62 -4.59 5.52
CA ARG A 17 15.60 -3.46 6.45
C ARG A 17 14.55 -2.44 6.03
N LYS A 18 13.42 -2.44 6.73
CA LYS A 18 12.31 -1.52 6.46
C LYS A 18 12.62 -0.16 7.09
N PRO A 19 12.58 0.94 6.33
CA PRO A 19 12.68 2.28 6.91
C PRO A 19 11.45 2.57 7.77
N ALA A 20 11.58 3.48 8.75
CA ALA A 20 10.51 3.79 9.71
C ALA A 20 9.18 4.16 9.04
N TRP A 21 9.22 4.97 7.97
CA TRP A 21 8.01 5.35 7.22
C TRP A 21 7.30 4.14 6.59
N LEU A 22 8.02 3.08 6.21
CA LEU A 22 7.41 1.89 5.63
C LEU A 22 6.73 1.04 6.70
N LEU A 23 7.29 1.00 7.91
CA LEU A 23 6.66 0.36 9.07
C LEU A 23 5.39 1.11 9.49
N ASP A 24 5.46 2.44 9.55
CA ASP A 24 4.30 3.29 9.81
C ASP A 24 3.20 3.06 8.77
N LEU A 25 3.54 3.01 7.47
CA LEU A 25 2.56 2.70 6.43
C LEU A 25 1.83 1.38 6.66
N GLN A 26 2.59 0.33 6.97
CA GLN A 26 2.03 -0.99 7.21
C GLN A 26 1.10 -0.98 8.41
N TRP A 27 1.47 -0.26 9.47
CA TRP A 27 0.63 -0.09 10.65
C TRP A 27 -0.67 0.64 10.31
N GLN A 28 -0.60 1.79 9.63
CA GLN A 28 -1.76 2.58 9.21
C GLN A 28 -2.76 1.76 8.38
N VAL A 29 -2.26 0.99 7.40
CA VAL A 29 -3.12 0.13 6.56
C VAL A 29 -3.71 -1.03 7.36
N VAL A 30 -2.96 -1.64 8.29
CA VAL A 30 -3.50 -2.70 9.17
C VAL A 30 -4.58 -2.15 10.10
N CYS A 31 -4.39 -0.97 10.70
CA CYS A 31 -5.42 -0.35 11.53
C CYS A 31 -6.72 -0.04 10.76
N ARG A 32 -6.61 0.23 9.45
CA ARG A 32 -7.76 0.60 8.62
C ARG A 32 -8.47 -0.59 7.96
N TYR A 33 -7.72 -1.63 7.59
CA TYR A 33 -8.22 -2.73 6.74
C TYR A 33 -7.87 -4.13 7.27
N GLY A 34 -7.23 -4.25 8.44
CA GLY A 34 -6.62 -5.49 8.90
C GLY A 34 -7.56 -6.55 9.47
N GLU A 35 -8.79 -6.18 9.83
CA GLU A 35 -9.76 -7.08 10.47
C GLU A 35 -10.80 -7.63 9.47
N ASP A 36 -11.15 -6.84 8.44
CA ASP A 36 -12.25 -7.14 7.53
C ASP A 36 -11.81 -7.86 6.25
N GLU A 37 -12.71 -8.67 5.71
CA GLU A 37 -12.62 -9.11 4.31
C GLU A 37 -12.96 -7.94 3.39
N VAL A 38 -12.19 -7.80 2.31
CA VAL A 38 -12.33 -6.74 1.32
C VAL A 38 -12.76 -7.31 -0.02
N GLU A 39 -13.59 -6.56 -0.75
CA GLU A 39 -13.99 -6.93 -2.11
C GLU A 39 -12.91 -6.53 -3.10
N ASP A 40 -12.46 -7.49 -3.92
CA ASP A 40 -11.53 -7.26 -5.04
C ASP A 40 -12.25 -6.51 -6.15
N THR A 41 -12.34 -5.20 -5.95
CA THR A 41 -13.03 -4.26 -6.84
C THR A 41 -12.11 -3.11 -7.18
N PRO A 42 -12.22 -2.52 -8.40
CA PRO A 42 -11.48 -1.32 -8.75
C PRO A 42 -11.68 -0.18 -7.73
N GLY A 43 -12.89 -0.06 -7.17
CA GLY A 43 -13.22 0.94 -6.16
C GLY A 43 -12.41 0.77 -4.87
N PHE A 44 -12.29 -0.45 -4.36
CA PHE A 44 -11.45 -0.74 -3.20
C PHE A 44 -9.98 -0.42 -3.46
N TRP A 45 -9.43 -0.86 -4.60
CA TRP A 45 -8.03 -0.59 -4.94
C TRP A 45 -7.73 0.90 -5.07
N GLN A 46 -8.62 1.67 -5.70
CA GLN A 46 -8.52 3.13 -5.79
C GLN A 46 -8.66 3.82 -4.42
N GLU A 47 -9.47 3.29 -3.50
CA GLU A 47 -9.54 3.82 -2.13
C GLU A 47 -8.23 3.56 -1.38
N LEU A 48 -7.71 2.33 -1.44
CA LEU A 48 -6.45 1.96 -0.81
C LEU A 48 -5.29 2.81 -1.34
N GLU A 49 -5.20 3.00 -2.66
CA GLU A 49 -4.18 3.86 -3.28
C GLU A 49 -4.30 5.32 -2.80
N ARG A 50 -5.51 5.88 -2.76
CA ARG A 50 -5.75 7.23 -2.26
C ARG A 50 -5.34 7.36 -0.79
N TYR A 51 -5.64 6.37 0.04
CA TYR A 51 -5.25 6.37 1.45
C TYR A 51 -3.73 6.32 1.62
N ILE A 52 -3.04 5.44 0.89
CA ILE A 52 -1.57 5.37 0.91
C ILE A 52 -0.94 6.69 0.43
N ASN A 53 -1.46 7.28 -0.65
CA ASN A 53 -0.99 8.57 -1.15
C ASN A 53 -1.23 9.71 -0.13
N PHE A 54 -2.33 9.65 0.62
CA PHE A 54 -2.58 10.58 1.73
C PHE A 54 -1.53 10.43 2.85
N CYS A 55 -1.20 9.20 3.27
CA CYS A 55 -0.13 8.97 4.25
C CYS A 55 1.22 9.55 3.77
N ILE A 56 1.58 9.30 2.52
CA ILE A 56 2.81 9.83 1.89
C ILE A 56 2.81 11.36 1.90
N TYR A 57 1.68 11.99 1.55
CA TYR A 57 1.51 13.43 1.56
C TYR A 57 1.70 14.02 2.97
N GLU A 58 1.09 13.42 4.00
CA GLU A 58 1.24 13.87 5.38
C GLU A 58 2.69 13.74 5.90
N TRP A 59 3.41 12.68 5.54
CA TRP A 59 4.83 12.57 5.86
C TRP A 59 5.68 13.65 5.18
N HIS A 60 5.32 14.07 3.96
CA HIS A 60 6.00 15.15 3.26
C HIS A 60 5.68 16.55 3.82
N LYS A 61 4.55 16.71 4.51
CA LYS A 61 4.22 17.92 5.27
C LYS A 61 4.96 18.00 6.60
N ASN A 62 5.20 16.86 7.25
CA ASN A 62 5.96 16.81 8.50
C ASN A 62 7.47 16.99 8.23
N THR A 63 8.03 18.13 8.61
CA THR A 63 9.43 18.52 8.32
C THR A 63 10.45 17.51 8.84
N ASP A 64 10.21 16.88 9.99
CA ASP A 64 11.13 15.93 10.60
C ASP A 64 11.13 14.59 9.85
N ILE A 65 9.94 14.11 9.49
CA ILE A 65 9.79 12.89 8.68
C ILE A 65 10.30 13.12 7.26
N LYS A 66 9.96 14.25 6.64
CA LYS A 66 10.41 14.64 5.30
C LYS A 66 11.93 14.59 5.16
N ARG A 67 12.68 15.07 6.17
CA ARG A 67 14.17 15.03 6.17
C ARG A 67 14.73 13.61 6.14
N SER A 68 14.01 12.65 6.73
CA SER A 68 14.38 11.23 6.72
C SER A 68 14.02 10.51 5.41
N ILE A 69 13.03 11.02 4.67
CA ILE A 69 12.58 10.48 3.38
C ILE A 69 13.24 11.26 2.23
N ARG A 70 14.46 10.88 1.89
CA ARG A 70 15.20 11.44 0.73
C ARG A 70 14.84 10.79 -0.61
N SER A 71 13.97 9.77 -0.60
CA SER A 71 13.57 9.00 -1.77
C SER A 71 12.19 9.43 -2.27
N THR A 72 11.95 9.32 -3.57
CA THR A 72 10.60 9.44 -4.14
C THR A 72 9.79 8.22 -3.74
N ILE A 73 8.63 8.44 -3.13
CA ILE A 73 7.67 7.38 -2.82
C ILE A 73 6.48 7.55 -3.77
N GLY A 74 5.96 6.45 -4.29
CA GLY A 74 4.77 6.46 -5.13
C GLY A 74 4.00 5.15 -5.01
N THR A 75 2.91 5.06 -5.76
CA THR A 75 2.03 3.89 -5.81
C THR A 75 1.78 3.48 -7.26
N ARG A 76 1.42 2.21 -7.47
CA ARG A 76 0.99 1.68 -8.76
C ARG A 76 0.07 0.49 -8.57
N ILE A 77 -1.14 0.57 -9.11
CA ILE A 77 -2.03 -0.58 -9.29
C ILE A 77 -1.68 -1.30 -10.59
N MET A 78 -1.58 -2.62 -10.55
CA MET A 78 -1.33 -3.45 -11.73
C MET A 78 -1.91 -4.85 -11.56
N GLU A 79 -1.95 -5.62 -12.64
CA GLU A 79 -2.28 -7.05 -12.62
C GLU A 79 -0.98 -7.86 -12.66
N ASP A 80 -0.85 -8.82 -11.75
CA ASP A 80 0.27 -9.74 -11.62
C ASP A 80 -0.25 -11.18 -11.56
N GLU A 81 0.05 -11.98 -12.59
CA GLU A 81 -0.44 -13.37 -12.74
C GLU A 81 -1.96 -13.53 -12.59
N GLY A 82 -2.75 -12.55 -13.09
CA GLY A 82 -4.21 -12.55 -12.98
C GLY A 82 -4.75 -12.09 -11.63
N ILE A 83 -3.90 -11.55 -10.76
CA ILE A 83 -4.25 -10.99 -9.45
C ILE A 83 -4.01 -9.48 -9.48
N THR A 84 -5.00 -8.69 -9.09
CA THR A 84 -4.81 -7.25 -8.89
C THR A 84 -3.91 -7.01 -7.67
N VAL A 85 -2.89 -6.19 -7.85
CA VAL A 85 -1.96 -5.80 -6.78
C VAL A 85 -1.77 -4.29 -6.73
N LEU A 86 -1.41 -3.79 -5.56
CA LEU A 86 -0.98 -2.40 -5.36
C LEU A 86 0.46 -2.39 -4.83
N ASP A 87 1.36 -1.86 -5.66
CA ASP A 87 2.75 -1.62 -5.29
C ASP A 87 2.92 -0.24 -4.65
N VAL A 88 3.64 -0.20 -3.54
CA VAL A 88 4.30 1.00 -3.02
C VAL A 88 5.74 0.99 -3.52
N LEU A 89 6.10 2.05 -4.22
CA LEU A 89 7.38 2.22 -4.88
C LEU A 89 8.29 3.15 -4.06
N ARG A 90 9.57 2.81 -3.98
CA ARG A 90 10.64 3.71 -3.55
C ARG A 90 11.62 3.88 -4.69
N ASN A 91 11.81 5.11 -5.18
CA ASN A 91 12.62 5.41 -6.36
C ASN A 91 12.25 4.50 -7.55
N ARG A 92 10.94 4.36 -7.82
CA ARG A 92 10.34 3.52 -8.88
C ARG A 92 10.54 2.00 -8.73
N ARG A 93 11.07 1.53 -7.60
CA ARG A 93 11.20 0.09 -7.31
C ARG A 93 10.18 -0.34 -6.26
N PRO A 94 9.46 -1.45 -6.43
CA PRO A 94 8.56 -1.98 -5.42
C PRO A 94 9.30 -2.22 -4.10
N VAL A 95 8.72 -1.79 -2.99
CA VAL A 95 9.22 -2.05 -1.62
C VAL A 95 8.18 -2.72 -0.74
N LEU A 96 6.91 -2.62 -1.12
CA LEU A 96 5.76 -3.21 -0.46
C LEU A 96 4.66 -3.40 -1.50
N THR A 97 4.01 -4.56 -1.48
CA THR A 97 2.95 -4.93 -2.40
C THR A 97 1.76 -5.44 -1.58
N TYR A 98 0.56 -4.98 -1.93
CA TYR A 98 -0.69 -5.44 -1.37
C TYR A 98 -1.43 -6.30 -2.38
N LYS A 99 -2.06 -7.38 -1.91
CA LYS A 99 -2.89 -8.29 -2.71
C LYS A 99 -4.05 -8.84 -1.88
N ILE A 100 -5.15 -9.20 -2.51
CA ILE A 100 -6.27 -9.87 -1.83
C ILE A 100 -6.12 -11.38 -2.02
N ILE A 101 -6.11 -12.13 -0.91
CA ILE A 101 -6.02 -13.60 -0.87
C ILE A 101 -7.15 -14.22 -0.09
#